data_AF-A0A6I8LPF6-F1
#
_entry.id   AF-A0A6I8LPF6-F1
#
_cell.length_a   1.000
_cell.length_b   1.000
_cell.length_c   1.000
_cell.angle_alpha   90.00
_cell.angle_beta   90.00
_cell.angle_gamma   90.00
#
_symmetry.space_group_name_H-M   'P 1'
#
loop_
_entity.id
_entity.type
_entity.pdbx_description
1 polymer ?
#
loop_
_entity_poly.entity_id
_entity_poly.type
_entity_poly.pdbx_seq_one_letter_code
_entity_poly.pdbx_strand_id
1 'polypeptide(L)'
;MLFDACPNPQVLDLVRRGWDRLGGLRTSTFSFVPGRARQSVAEHEQILGLFDAGAPASDVERAVRAHRLATLDAFLAHRHP
;
A
#
# COMPACT_ATOMS: atom_id res chain seq x y z
N MET A 1 3.71 0.78 11.95
CA MET A 1 3.31 1.14 10.56
C MET A 1 3.01 2.64 10.53
N LEU A 2 3.15 3.33 9.38
CA LEU A 2 2.98 4.80 9.34
C LEU A 2 1.59 5.28 9.83
N PHE A 3 0.54 4.47 9.64
CA PHE A 3 -0.81 4.83 10.09
C PHE A 3 -0.97 4.83 11.62
N ASP A 4 -0.10 4.16 12.39
CA ASP A 4 -0.23 4.05 13.86
C ASP A 4 -0.07 5.39 14.59
N ALA A 5 0.49 6.41 13.93
CA ALA A 5 0.58 7.77 14.45
C ALA A 5 -0.76 8.54 14.39
N CYS A 6 -1.78 8.00 13.72
CA CYS A 6 -3.09 8.66 13.62
C CYS A 6 -3.77 8.70 14.99
N PRO A 7 -4.13 9.88 15.53
CA PRO A 7 -4.76 9.96 16.85
C PRO A 7 -6.23 9.54 16.85
N ASN A 8 -6.84 9.33 15.67
CA ASN A 8 -8.24 8.93 15.55
C ASN A 8 -8.37 7.39 15.65
N PRO A 9 -8.90 6.84 16.76
CA PRO A 9 -8.98 5.40 16.97
C PRO A 9 -9.95 4.71 16.01
N GLN A 10 -10.98 5.40 15.52
CA GLN A 10 -11.96 4.84 14.58
C GLN A 10 -11.32 4.61 13.20
N VAL A 11 -10.49 5.55 12.76
CA VAL A 11 -9.75 5.42 11.50
C VAL A 11 -8.71 4.30 11.60
N LEU A 12 -7.96 4.25 12.71
CA LEU A 12 -7.00 3.18 12.96
C LEU A 12 -7.64 1.78 12.89
N ASP A 13 -8.79 1.62 13.52
CA ASP A 13 -9.55 0.37 13.56
C ASP A 13 -10.04 -0.06 12.16
N LEU A 14 -10.51 0.89 11.34
CA LEU A 14 -10.87 0.63 9.94
C LEU A 14 -9.67 0.15 9.11
N VAL A 15 -8.51 0.81 9.26
CA VAL A 15 -7.28 0.45 8.54
C VAL A 15 -6.79 -0.93 8.94
N ARG A 16 -6.79 -1.25 10.24
CA ARG A 16 -6.34 -2.55 10.76
C ARG A 16 -7.21 -3.70 10.23
N ARG A 17 -8.53 -3.58 10.32
CA ARG A 17 -9.45 -4.60 9.76
C ARG A 17 -9.25 -4.80 8.27
N GLY A 18 -9.08 -3.72 7.51
CA GLY A 18 -8.80 -3.78 6.08
C GLY A 18 -7.47 -4.48 5.78
N TRP A 19 -6.43 -4.18 6.56
CA TRP A 19 -5.12 -4.79 6.43
C TRP A 19 -5.13 -6.29 6.68
N ASP A 20 -5.79 -6.73 7.75
CA ASP A 20 -5.88 -8.14 8.12
C ASP A 20 -6.64 -8.94 7.05
N ARG A 21 -7.74 -8.39 6.54
CA ARG A 21 -8.52 -8.99 5.44
C ARG A 21 -7.68 -9.19 4.17
N LEU A 22 -6.74 -8.28 3.91
CA LEU A 22 -5.86 -8.33 2.74
C LEU A 22 -4.53 -9.06 2.98
N GLY A 23 -4.25 -9.52 4.21
CA GLY A 23 -2.97 -10.11 4.58
C GLY A 23 -2.60 -11.33 3.74
N GLY A 24 -3.56 -12.22 3.48
CA GLY A 24 -3.36 -13.40 2.63
C GLY A 24 -3.09 -13.05 1.17
N LEU A 25 -3.85 -12.10 0.61
CA LEU A 25 -3.69 -11.64 -0.77
C LEU A 25 -2.32 -11.00 -0.99
N ARG A 26 -1.87 -10.15 -0.06
CA ARG A 26 -0.57 -9.48 -0.16
C ARG A 26 0.59 -10.48 -0.18
N THR A 27 0.60 -11.42 0.78
CA THR A 27 1.68 -12.43 0.90
C THR A 27 1.74 -13.34 -0.33
N SER A 28 0.57 -13.76 -0.84
CA SER A 28 0.47 -14.53 -2.07
C SER A 28 0.97 -13.73 -3.28
N THR A 29 0.51 -12.49 -3.46
CA THR A 29 0.86 -11.68 -4.64
C THR A 29 2.37 -11.44 -4.77
N PHE A 30 3.07 -11.12 -3.68
CA PHE A 30 4.54 -10.95 -3.73
C PHE A 30 5.30 -12.25 -4.02
N SER A 31 4.69 -13.41 -3.73
CA SER A 31 5.29 -14.72 -3.99
C SER A 31 5.04 -15.20 -5.42
N PHE A 32 3.90 -14.85 -6.02
CA PHE A 32 3.44 -15.42 -7.30
C PHE A 32 3.42 -14.43 -8.47
N VAL A 33 3.49 -13.12 -8.25
CA VAL A 33 3.56 -12.13 -9.34
C VAL A 33 5.01 -11.66 -9.54
N PRO A 34 5.68 -12.07 -10.63
CA PRO A 34 7.07 -11.69 -10.88
C PRO A 34 7.26 -10.18 -10.91
N GLY A 35 8.31 -9.69 -10.25
CA GLY A 35 8.67 -8.26 -10.24
C GLY A 35 7.85 -7.37 -9.29
N ARG A 36 6.68 -7.81 -8.81
CA ARG A 36 5.81 -7.00 -7.94
C ARG A 36 6.49 -6.53 -6.66
N ALA A 37 7.32 -7.38 -6.04
CA ALA A 37 8.06 -7.01 -4.83
C ALA A 37 9.02 -5.83 -5.06
N ARG A 38 9.78 -5.83 -6.16
CA ARG A 38 10.69 -4.73 -6.51
C ARG A 38 9.93 -3.43 -6.78
N GLN A 39 8.83 -3.52 -7.53
CA GLN A 39 7.97 -2.37 -7.78
C GLN A 39 7.39 -1.78 -6.48
N SER A 40 7.01 -2.65 -5.53
CA SER A 40 6.50 -2.19 -4.22
C SER A 40 7.55 -1.45 -3.40
N VAL A 41 8.82 -1.83 -3.51
CA VAL A 41 9.92 -1.10 -2.85
C VAL A 41 10.06 0.29 -3.46
N ALA A 42 10.06 0.41 -4.79
CA ALA A 42 10.13 1.71 -5.47
C ALA A 42 8.93 2.62 -5.12
N GLU A 43 7.72 2.04 -5.03
CA GLU A 43 6.53 2.76 -4.56
C GLU A 43 6.71 3.29 -3.11
N HIS A 44 7.33 2.49 -2.22
CA HIS A 44 7.63 2.95 -0.86
C HIS A 44 8.67 4.07 -0.84
N GLU A 45 9.73 3.98 -1.65
CA GLU A 45 10.74 5.04 -1.77
C GLU A 45 10.11 6.36 -2.23
N GLN A 46 9.19 6.31 -3.20
CA GLN A 46 8.43 7.48 -3.63
C GLN A 46 7.60 8.08 -2.47
N ILE A 47 6.91 7.25 -1.70
CA ILE A 47 6.09 7.70 -0.56
C ILE A 47 6.97 8.35 0.52
N LEU A 48 8.12 7.74 0.84
CA LEU A 48 9.07 8.31 1.81
C LEU A 48 9.63 9.66 1.32
N GLY A 49 9.96 9.77 0.03
CA GLY A 49 10.38 11.04 -0.57
C GLY A 49 9.34 12.15 -0.45
N LEU A 50 8.04 11.83 -0.54
CA LEU A 50 6.97 12.81 -0.31
C LEU A 50 6.93 13.29 1.14
N PHE A 51 7.19 12.42 2.11
CA PHE A 51 7.28 12.82 3.51
C PHE A 51 8.49 13.71 3.77
N ASP A 52 9.66 13.33 3.26
CA ASP A 52 10.90 14.09 3.44
C ASP A 52 10.81 15.49 2.80
N ALA A 53 10.11 15.60 1.68
CA ALA A 53 9.85 16.88 1.01
C ALA A 53 8.78 17.74 1.69
N GLY A 54 8.09 17.23 2.73
CA GLY A 54 6.96 17.92 3.35
C GLY A 54 5.80 18.15 2.39
N ALA A 55 5.56 17.20 1.46
CA ALA A 55 4.54 17.32 0.43
C ALA A 55 3.12 17.48 1.03
N PRO A 56 2.18 18.08 0.29
CA PRO A 56 0.79 18.17 0.70
C PRO A 56 0.23 16.79 1.08
N ALA A 57 -0.60 16.75 2.13
CA ALA A 57 -1.21 15.51 2.60
C ALA A 57 -2.03 14.79 1.49
N SER A 58 -2.62 15.54 0.56
CA SER A 58 -3.33 14.99 -0.60
C SER A 58 -2.43 14.22 -1.56
N ASP A 59 -1.16 14.59 -1.67
CA ASP A 59 -0.21 13.94 -2.56
C ASP A 59 0.32 12.66 -1.94
N VAL A 60 0.63 12.71 -0.64
CA VAL A 60 0.95 11.52 0.17
C VAL A 60 -0.22 10.53 0.13
N GLU A 61 -1.44 10.98 0.36
CA GLU A 61 -2.64 10.13 0.35
C GLU A 61 -2.80 9.44 -1.01
N ARG A 62 -2.70 10.20 -2.11
CA ARG A 62 -2.84 9.67 -3.46
C ARG A 62 -1.78 8.62 -3.78
N ALA A 63 -0.52 8.85 -3.38
CA ALA A 63 0.57 7.88 -3.57
C ALA A 63 0.36 6.61 -2.75
N VAL A 64 -0.03 6.75 -1.48
CA VAL A 64 -0.31 5.61 -0.60
C VAL A 64 -1.51 4.79 -1.11
N ARG A 65 -2.57 5.46 -1.58
CA ARG A 65 -3.73 4.79 -2.20
C ARG A 65 -3.31 4.02 -3.45
N ALA A 66 -2.54 4.65 -4.34
CA ALA A 66 -2.05 4.01 -5.56
C ALA A 66 -1.20 2.77 -5.24
N HIS A 67 -0.27 2.85 -4.30
CA HIS A 67 0.52 1.71 -3.82
C HIS A 67 -0.35 0.55 -3.29
N ARG A 68 -1.39 0.87 -2.52
CA ARG A 68 -2.33 -0.13 -1.97
C ARG A 68 -3.09 -0.85 -3.08
N LEU A 69 -3.57 -0.10 -4.08
CA LEU A 69 -4.32 -0.65 -5.22
C LEU A 69 -3.42 -1.43 -6.18
N ALA A 70 -2.18 -0.98 -6.42
CA ALA A 70 -1.25 -1.63 -7.35
C ALA A 70 -1.00 -3.12 -7.04
N THR A 71 -1.05 -3.52 -5.77
CA THR A 71 -0.95 -4.94 -5.38
C THR A 71 -2.18 -5.74 -5.82
N LEU A 72 -3.38 -5.19 -5.62
CA LEU A 72 -4.62 -5.82 -6.06
C LEU A 72 -4.67 -5.88 -7.60
N ASP A 73 -4.34 -4.78 -8.27
CA ASP A 73 -4.37 -4.70 -9.73
C ASP A 73 -3.40 -5.70 -10.36
N ALA A 74 -2.18 -5.81 -9.83
CA ALA A 74 -1.19 -6.80 -10.29
C ALA A 74 -1.66 -8.24 -10.07
N PHE A 75 -2.35 -8.52 -8.95
CA PHE A 75 -2.94 -9.83 -8.69
C PHE A 75 -4.06 -10.16 -9.69
N LEU A 76 -4.98 -9.22 -9.93
CA LEU A 76 -6.10 -9.41 -10.85
C LEU A 76 -5.61 -9.61 -12.29
N ALA A 77 -4.65 -8.79 -12.74
CA ALA A 77 -4.04 -8.91 -14.06
C ALA A 77 -3.31 -10.25 -14.24
N HIS A 78 -2.66 -10.77 -13.19
CA HIS A 78 -1.98 -12.07 -13.26
C HIS A 78 -2.96 -13.26 -13.25
N ARG A 79 -4.12 -13.13 -12.59
CA ARG A 79 -5.14 -14.19 -12.51
C ARG A 79 -6.00 -14.29 -13.78
N HIS A 80 -6.10 -13.20 -14.55
CA HIS A 80 -6.87 -13.10 -15.79
C HIS A 80 -5.98 -12.57 -16.93
N PRO A 81 -5.08 -13.39 -17.49
CA PRO A 81 -4.26 -13.00 -18.63
C PRO A 81 -5.07 -12.85 -19.93
#